data_AF-A0AAJ5D270-F1
#
_entry.id   AF-A0AAJ5D270-F1
#
_cell.length_a   1.000
_cell.length_b   1.000
_cell.length_c   1.000
_cell.angle_alpha   90.00
_cell.angle_beta   90.00
_cell.angle_gamma   90.00
#
_symmetry.space_group_name_H-M   'P 1'
#
loop_
_entity.id
_entity.type
_entity.pdbx_description
1 polymer ?
#
loop_
_entity_poly.entity_id
_entity_poly.type
_entity_poly.pdbx_seq_one_letter_code
_entity_poly.pdbx_strand_id
1 'polypeptide(L)'
;MTAGVAVVCVADTPAWGKPARGERRNPSKISQQNLIRAFTQTGDYDVDRDATRQAIWREITEDDPAVRAAFIRHFRPELERFSVAMSIAHQTLHEHTTAIGDNGDMHIKLPADFMRACLFMHTQSTRLLTSGHLAPAGNTFRQVLEALSMAMLCSDRQLQVARDYSKYQDYSTNSAVGKLFEKCSRWGMNRDTVGIMREAEKLYHRFSHIGRASDAAMYRLSDSTVFAGANFDDHDLKLELYDRMYQVLLNFTGICQTVFDVIRKNAGIDSPRYSR
;
A
#
# COMPACT_ATOMS: atom_id res chain seq x y z
N MET A 1 24.65 4.74 -15.77
CA MET A 1 24.42 3.30 -15.52
C MET A 1 24.53 3.09 -14.02
N THR A 2 23.41 3.05 -13.33
CA THR A 2 23.33 2.87 -11.87
C THR A 2 23.04 1.41 -11.60
N ALA A 3 24.00 0.74 -10.96
CA ALA A 3 23.90 -0.66 -10.60
C ALA A 3 23.09 -0.76 -9.31
N GLY A 4 21.81 -1.11 -9.41
CA GLY A 4 21.15 -1.80 -8.29
C GLY A 4 22.00 -3.03 -7.97
N VAL A 5 22.32 -3.25 -6.70
CA VAL A 5 23.13 -4.40 -6.31
C VAL A 5 22.24 -5.63 -6.40
N ALA A 6 22.27 -6.30 -7.56
CA ALA A 6 21.77 -7.65 -7.67
C ALA A 6 22.54 -8.49 -6.64
N VAL A 7 21.82 -9.08 -5.67
CA VAL A 7 22.39 -10.21 -4.94
C VAL A 7 22.38 -11.35 -5.94
N VAL A 8 23.47 -11.45 -6.70
CA VAL A 8 23.58 -12.45 -7.75
C VAL A 8 23.81 -13.81 -7.09
N CYS A 9 22.74 -14.50 -6.75
CA CYS A 9 22.77 -15.96 -6.82
C CYS A 9 22.68 -16.31 -8.31
N VAL A 10 23.82 -16.39 -9.00
CA VAL A 10 23.85 -16.84 -10.41
C VAL A 10 23.35 -18.28 -10.42
N ALA A 11 22.08 -18.50 -10.73
CA ALA A 11 21.71 -19.72 -11.42
C ALA A 11 21.97 -19.45 -12.89
N ASP A 12 22.92 -20.17 -13.49
CA ASP A 12 22.99 -20.31 -14.95
C ASP A 12 21.64 -20.86 -15.41
N THR A 13 20.76 -19.95 -15.84
CA THR A 13 19.45 -20.32 -16.36
C THR A 13 19.59 -20.54 -17.86
N PRO A 14 19.17 -21.70 -18.39
CA PRO A 14 19.19 -21.89 -19.83
C PRO A 14 18.22 -20.88 -20.47
N ALA A 15 18.68 -20.21 -21.52
CA ALA A 15 17.91 -19.25 -22.29
C ALA A 15 16.51 -19.80 -22.61
N TRP A 16 15.47 -19.02 -22.28
CA TRP A 16 14.09 -19.34 -22.60
C TRP A 16 13.90 -19.29 -24.13
N GLY A 17 14.10 -20.43 -24.79
CA GLY A 17 13.80 -20.60 -26.21
C GLY A 17 12.31 -20.39 -26.48
N LYS A 18 11.98 -19.66 -27.56
CA LYS A 18 10.60 -19.51 -28.03
C LYS A 18 9.96 -20.90 -28.22
N PRO A 19 8.73 -21.15 -27.72
CA PRO A 19 8.10 -22.45 -27.89
C PRO A 19 7.74 -22.69 -29.36
N ALA A 20 8.07 -23.88 -29.86
CA ALA A 20 7.66 -24.35 -31.18
C ALA A 20 6.13 -24.43 -31.26
N ARG A 21 5.54 -24.01 -32.39
CA ARG A 21 4.10 -24.06 -32.64
C ARG A 21 3.64 -25.53 -32.65
N GLY A 22 2.74 -25.91 -31.75
CA GLY A 22 1.95 -27.12 -31.93
C GLY A 22 1.43 -27.83 -30.68
N GLU A 23 2.05 -27.67 -29.51
CA GLU A 23 1.60 -28.42 -28.32
C GLU A 23 0.70 -27.58 -27.41
N ARG A 24 -0.60 -27.90 -27.39
CA ARG A 24 -1.48 -27.51 -26.28
C ARG A 24 -1.15 -28.38 -25.06
N ARG A 25 -0.20 -27.95 -24.25
CA ARG A 25 -0.01 -28.46 -22.87
C ARG A 25 -0.49 -27.41 -21.87
N ASN A 26 -1.14 -27.88 -20.81
CA ASN A 26 -1.66 -27.04 -19.72
C ASN A 26 -0.52 -26.23 -19.07
N PRO A 27 -0.44 -24.91 -19.29
CA PRO A 27 0.75 -24.10 -18.95
C PRO A 27 0.95 -23.94 -17.42
N SER A 28 -0.05 -24.29 -16.62
CA SER A 28 -0.01 -24.12 -15.16
C SER A 28 0.86 -25.13 -14.41
N LYS A 29 1.05 -26.36 -14.93
CA LYS A 29 1.81 -27.41 -14.22
C LYS A 29 3.29 -27.49 -14.63
N ILE A 30 3.59 -27.25 -15.91
CA ILE A 30 4.96 -27.33 -16.43
C ILE A 30 5.77 -26.10 -16.01
N SER A 31 5.16 -24.91 -15.93
CA SER A 31 5.86 -23.71 -15.41
C SER A 31 6.15 -23.81 -13.91
N GLN A 32 5.27 -24.44 -13.12
CA GLN A 32 5.46 -24.63 -11.68
C GLN A 32 6.54 -25.65 -11.33
N GLN A 33 6.61 -26.79 -12.04
CA GLN A 33 7.67 -27.78 -11.83
C GLN A 33 9.05 -27.25 -12.24
N ASN A 34 9.11 -26.41 -13.28
CA ASN A 34 10.36 -25.78 -13.71
C ASN A 34 10.81 -24.66 -12.75
N LEU A 35 9.87 -23.89 -12.18
CA LEU A 35 10.17 -22.94 -11.09
C LEU A 35 10.72 -23.67 -9.86
N ILE A 36 10.06 -24.74 -9.40
CA ILE A 36 10.51 -25.52 -8.23
C ILE A 36 11.90 -26.12 -8.48
N ARG A 37 12.18 -26.66 -9.68
CA ARG A 37 13.52 -27.18 -10.02
C ARG A 37 14.60 -26.09 -10.00
N ALA A 38 14.30 -24.89 -10.49
CA ALA A 38 15.23 -23.75 -10.44
C ALA A 38 15.54 -23.31 -8.99
N PHE A 39 14.60 -23.49 -8.06
CA PHE A 39 14.79 -23.17 -6.63
C PHE A 39 15.45 -24.29 -5.80
N THR A 40 15.57 -25.52 -6.32
CA THR A 40 16.12 -26.68 -5.58
C THR A 40 17.55 -27.08 -5.94
N GLN A 41 18.21 -26.39 -6.88
CA GLN A 41 19.63 -26.62 -7.15
C GLN A 41 20.51 -25.86 -6.14
N THR A 42 20.74 -26.48 -5.00
CA THR A 42 21.84 -26.11 -4.10
C THR A 42 23.15 -26.60 -4.72
N GLY A 43 23.77 -25.77 -5.55
CA GLY A 43 25.17 -25.92 -5.90
C GLY A 43 26.06 -25.55 -4.70
N ASP A 44 27.27 -26.11 -4.66
CA ASP A 44 28.34 -25.58 -3.80
C ASP A 44 28.74 -24.21 -4.37
N TYR A 45 28.07 -23.16 -3.90
CA TYR A 45 28.43 -21.79 -4.23
C TYR A 45 29.60 -21.38 -3.34
N ASP A 46 30.77 -21.13 -3.93
CA ASP A 46 31.83 -20.38 -3.26
C ASP A 46 31.41 -18.91 -3.19
N VAL A 47 30.52 -18.62 -2.24
CA VAL A 47 29.97 -17.28 -2.04
C VAL A 47 31.05 -16.44 -1.38
N ASP A 48 31.60 -15.48 -2.12
CA ASP A 48 32.44 -14.43 -1.55
C ASP A 48 31.64 -13.70 -0.46
N ARG A 49 31.97 -14.04 0.80
CA ARG A 49 31.29 -13.53 1.99
C ARG A 49 31.46 -12.03 2.12
N ASP A 50 32.61 -11.48 1.70
CA ASP A 50 32.87 -10.05 1.80
C ASP A 50 32.11 -9.27 0.75
N ALA A 51 32.06 -9.76 -0.50
CA ALA A 51 31.22 -9.18 -1.53
C ALA A 51 29.73 -9.21 -1.13
N THR A 52 29.25 -10.34 -0.59
CA THR A 52 27.86 -10.49 -0.12
C THR A 52 27.55 -9.55 1.04
N ARG A 53 28.45 -9.44 2.02
CA ARG A 53 28.31 -8.50 3.14
C ARG A 53 28.25 -7.05 2.66
N GLN A 54 29.11 -6.67 1.72
CA GLN A 54 29.11 -5.32 1.14
C GLN A 54 27.81 -5.05 0.37
N ALA A 55 27.30 -6.02 -0.39
CA ALA A 55 26.04 -5.90 -1.09
C ALA A 55 24.86 -5.65 -0.14
N ILE A 56 24.75 -6.46 0.92
CA ILE A 56 23.73 -6.31 1.96
C ILE A 56 23.89 -4.95 2.67
N TRP A 57 25.11 -4.54 2.98
CA TRP A 57 25.37 -3.25 3.61
C TRP A 57 24.88 -2.07 2.75
N ARG A 58 25.16 -2.09 1.45
CA ARG A 58 24.66 -1.07 0.52
C ARG A 58 23.14 -1.04 0.48
N GLU A 59 22.49 -2.19 0.37
CA GLU A 59 21.02 -2.26 0.36
C GLU A 59 20.37 -1.67 1.63
N ILE A 60 21.02 -1.84 2.79
CA ILE A 60 20.49 -1.32 4.07
C ILE A 60 20.79 0.17 4.27
N THR A 61 21.88 0.69 3.69
CA THR A 61 22.41 2.02 4.04
C THR A 61 22.33 3.05 2.91
N GLU A 62 22.17 2.62 1.67
CA GLU A 62 22.13 3.47 0.49
C GLU A 62 20.70 3.56 -0.07
N ASP A 63 20.40 4.70 -0.69
CA ASP A 63 19.16 4.93 -1.44
C ASP A 63 19.43 4.68 -2.94
N ASP A 64 18.41 4.26 -3.69
CA ASP A 64 18.50 4.13 -5.16
C ASP A 64 17.76 5.30 -5.84
N PRO A 65 18.44 6.44 -6.07
CA PRO A 65 17.84 7.59 -6.73
C PRO A 65 17.46 7.31 -8.19
N ALA A 66 18.06 6.29 -8.83
CA ALA A 66 17.77 5.97 -10.21
C ALA A 66 16.45 5.19 -10.35
N VAL A 67 16.18 4.24 -9.45
CA VAL A 67 14.88 3.57 -9.35
C VAL A 67 13.79 4.61 -9.11
N ARG A 68 14.00 5.51 -8.14
CA ARG A 68 13.03 6.58 -7.87
C ARG A 68 12.82 7.50 -9.07
N ALA A 69 13.89 7.89 -9.77
CA ALA A 69 13.79 8.70 -10.97
C ALA A 69 13.01 7.99 -12.09
N ALA A 70 13.13 6.66 -12.21
CA ALA A 70 12.37 5.88 -13.18
C ALA A 70 10.86 5.89 -12.88
N PHE A 71 10.46 5.67 -11.63
CA PHE A 71 9.05 5.81 -11.21
C PHE A 71 8.53 7.22 -11.45
N ILE A 72 9.26 8.25 -11.01
CA ILE A 72 8.84 9.65 -11.20
C ILE A 72 8.68 9.96 -12.68
N ARG A 73 9.59 9.51 -13.54
CA ARG A 73 9.48 9.75 -14.99
C ARG A 73 8.21 9.13 -15.57
N HIS A 74 7.83 7.93 -15.12
CA HIS A 74 6.69 7.21 -15.66
C HIS A 74 5.35 7.70 -15.07
N PHE A 75 5.31 8.00 -13.77
CA PHE A 75 4.08 8.30 -13.02
C PHE A 75 4.00 9.75 -12.53
N ARG A 76 4.72 10.68 -13.16
CA ARG A 76 4.70 12.11 -12.78
C ARG A 76 3.28 12.67 -12.73
N PRO A 77 2.41 12.48 -13.75
CA PRO A 77 1.06 13.04 -13.71
C PRO A 77 0.23 12.51 -12.53
N GLU A 78 0.38 11.24 -12.19
CA GLU A 78 -0.28 10.61 -11.04
C GLU A 78 0.23 11.22 -9.74
N LEU A 79 1.54 11.34 -9.58
CA LEU A 79 2.17 11.91 -8.38
C LEU A 79 1.78 13.37 -8.16
N GLU A 80 1.69 14.17 -9.24
CA GLU A 80 1.24 15.55 -9.18
C GLU A 80 -0.23 15.64 -8.73
N ARG A 81 -1.13 14.85 -9.35
CA ARG A 81 -2.54 14.77 -8.94
C ARG A 81 -2.69 14.31 -7.49
N PHE A 82 -1.91 13.31 -7.09
CA PHE A 82 -1.88 12.80 -5.73
C PHE A 82 -1.48 13.89 -4.75
N SER A 83 -0.43 14.66 -5.05
CA SER A 83 0.05 15.72 -4.17
C SER A 83 -1.00 16.82 -3.93
N VAL A 84 -1.73 17.22 -4.98
CA VAL A 84 -2.81 18.21 -4.88
C VAL A 84 -3.99 17.64 -4.07
N ALA A 85 -4.41 16.42 -4.35
CA ALA A 85 -5.52 15.80 -3.63
C ALA A 85 -5.19 15.60 -2.14
N MET A 86 -3.96 15.18 -1.83
CA MET A 86 -3.49 15.05 -0.45
C MET A 86 -3.36 16.39 0.27
N SER A 87 -2.92 17.46 -0.40
CA SER A 87 -2.86 18.79 0.22
C SER A 87 -4.25 19.28 0.62
N ILE A 88 -5.25 19.07 -0.24
CA ILE A 88 -6.65 19.38 0.07
C ILE A 88 -7.12 18.54 1.27
N ALA A 89 -6.88 17.23 1.27
CA ALA A 89 -7.29 16.37 2.39
C ALA A 89 -6.65 16.76 3.73
N HIS A 90 -5.36 17.13 3.71
CA HIS A 90 -4.67 17.64 4.90
C HIS A 90 -5.23 18.99 5.36
N GLN A 91 -5.55 19.89 4.44
CA GLN A 91 -6.18 21.17 4.76
C GLN A 91 -7.57 20.96 5.39
N THR A 92 -8.42 20.12 4.79
CA THR A 92 -9.74 19.78 5.34
C THR A 92 -9.62 19.22 6.77
N LEU A 93 -8.67 18.30 7.01
CA LEU A 93 -8.42 17.79 8.36
C LEU A 93 -7.98 18.89 9.31
N HIS A 94 -7.08 19.78 8.87
CA HIS A 94 -6.60 20.89 9.69
C HIS A 94 -7.75 21.82 10.10
N GLU A 95 -8.54 22.30 9.13
CA GLU A 95 -9.70 23.16 9.34
C GLU A 95 -10.71 22.50 10.29
N HIS A 96 -10.96 21.20 10.10
CA HIS A 96 -11.80 20.42 10.98
C HIS A 96 -11.29 20.44 12.43
N THR A 97 -10.03 20.06 12.64
CA THR A 97 -9.44 20.01 13.99
C THR A 97 -9.37 21.38 14.67
N THR A 98 -9.12 22.45 13.92
CA THR A 98 -9.08 23.82 14.43
C THR A 98 -10.47 24.29 14.88
N ALA A 99 -11.53 23.99 14.11
CA ALA A 99 -12.90 24.38 14.45
C ALA A 99 -13.38 23.74 15.78
N ILE A 100 -12.90 22.53 16.09
CA ILE A 100 -13.24 21.82 17.33
C ILE A 100 -12.46 22.39 18.52
N GLY A 101 -11.18 22.71 18.32
CA GLY A 101 -10.25 23.09 19.39
C GLY A 101 -10.11 22.02 20.47
N ASP A 102 -9.74 22.43 21.69
CA ASP A 102 -9.50 21.49 22.80
C ASP A 102 -10.79 20.90 23.41
N ASN A 103 -11.95 21.45 23.05
CA ASN A 103 -13.25 21.08 23.60
C ASN A 103 -13.87 19.82 22.98
N GLY A 104 -13.19 19.19 22.00
CA GLY A 104 -13.65 17.95 21.39
C GLY A 104 -13.72 16.79 22.38
N ASP A 105 -14.82 16.04 22.33
CA ASP A 105 -14.91 14.75 23.01
C ASP A 105 -14.11 13.67 22.25
N MET A 106 -14.08 12.46 22.78
CA MET A 106 -13.34 11.35 22.17
C MET A 106 -13.85 10.92 20.78
N HIS A 107 -15.15 11.10 20.49
CA HIS A 107 -15.76 10.80 19.20
C HIS A 107 -15.41 11.85 18.14
N ILE A 108 -14.67 12.88 18.54
CA ILE A 108 -14.13 13.91 17.67
C ILE A 108 -12.61 13.78 17.58
N LYS A 109 -11.93 13.70 18.73
CA LYS A 109 -10.46 13.64 18.81
C LYS A 109 -9.88 12.37 18.20
N LEU A 110 -10.40 11.18 18.56
CA LEU A 110 -9.87 9.92 18.04
C LEU A 110 -10.03 9.80 16.53
N PRO A 111 -11.20 10.10 15.91
CA PRO A 111 -11.31 10.11 14.46
C PRO A 111 -10.33 11.04 13.76
N ALA A 112 -10.11 12.23 14.31
CA ALA A 112 -9.14 13.17 13.75
C ALA A 112 -7.70 12.61 13.79
N ASP A 113 -7.31 11.99 14.91
CA ASP A 113 -5.99 11.35 15.04
C ASP A 113 -5.81 10.19 14.07
N PHE A 114 -6.83 9.34 13.92
CA PHE A 114 -6.81 8.25 12.95
C PHE A 114 -6.83 8.76 11.50
N MET A 115 -7.55 9.83 11.18
CA MET A 115 -7.48 10.45 9.86
C MET A 115 -6.10 11.05 9.60
N ARG A 116 -5.46 11.65 10.61
CA ARG A 116 -4.08 12.13 10.50
C ARG A 116 -3.12 10.99 10.19
N ALA A 117 -3.24 9.88 10.93
CA ALA A 117 -2.45 8.67 10.69
C ALA A 117 -2.70 8.09 9.28
N CYS A 118 -3.96 8.02 8.85
CA CYS A 118 -4.36 7.60 7.51
C CYS A 118 -3.64 8.42 6.43
N LEU A 119 -3.72 9.75 6.48
CA LEU A 119 -3.09 10.62 5.48
C LEU A 119 -1.56 10.54 5.48
N PHE A 120 -0.93 10.48 6.66
CA PHE A 120 0.52 10.31 6.75
C PHE A 120 0.97 8.97 6.18
N MET A 121 0.31 7.87 6.55
CA MET A 121 0.65 6.54 6.03
C MET A 121 0.35 6.43 4.53
N HIS A 122 -0.65 7.14 4.01
CA HIS A 122 -0.93 7.18 2.57
C HIS A 122 0.23 7.85 1.81
N THR A 123 0.74 8.96 2.35
CA THR A 123 1.95 9.61 1.81
C THR A 123 3.17 8.70 1.89
N GLN A 124 3.37 8.00 3.02
CA GLN A 124 4.49 7.07 3.19
C GLN A 124 4.40 5.86 2.24
N SER A 125 3.22 5.28 2.07
CA SER A 125 2.98 4.19 1.12
C SER A 125 3.32 4.62 -0.31
N THR A 126 2.87 5.81 -0.72
CA THR A 126 3.17 6.37 -2.04
C THR A 126 4.67 6.61 -2.21
N ARG A 127 5.35 7.14 -1.18
CA ARG A 127 6.80 7.31 -1.18
C ARG A 127 7.53 5.96 -1.34
N LEU A 128 7.15 4.94 -0.58
CA LEU A 128 7.74 3.60 -0.67
C LEU A 128 7.54 2.99 -2.06
N LEU A 129 6.34 3.15 -2.64
CA LEU A 129 6.06 2.69 -4.00
C LEU A 129 6.94 3.40 -5.02
N THR A 130 7.05 4.72 -4.92
CA THR A 130 7.88 5.55 -5.81
C THR A 130 9.38 5.24 -5.65
N SER A 131 9.80 4.76 -4.48
CA SER A 131 11.16 4.27 -4.24
C SER A 131 11.37 2.80 -4.63
N GLY A 132 10.39 2.12 -5.26
CA GLY A 132 10.54 0.74 -5.71
C GLY A 132 10.38 -0.33 -4.62
N HIS A 133 9.86 0.02 -3.45
CA HIS A 133 9.60 -0.91 -2.36
C HIS A 133 8.12 -1.36 -2.34
N LEU A 134 7.73 -2.16 -3.34
CA LEU A 134 6.33 -2.55 -3.58
C LEU A 134 5.66 -3.22 -2.37
N ALA A 135 6.29 -4.25 -1.79
CA ALA A 135 5.70 -4.98 -0.66
C ALA A 135 5.59 -4.10 0.59
N PRO A 136 6.64 -3.36 1.02
CA PRO A 136 6.51 -2.36 2.08
C PRO A 136 5.42 -1.31 1.81
N ALA A 137 5.35 -0.77 0.59
CA ALA A 137 4.32 0.19 0.21
C ALA A 137 2.91 -0.37 0.42
N GLY A 138 2.67 -1.61 0.00
CA GLY A 138 1.38 -2.25 0.19
C GLY A 138 1.04 -2.58 1.64
N ASN A 139 2.03 -2.95 2.45
CA ASN A 139 1.87 -3.15 3.89
C ASN A 139 1.48 -1.85 4.60
N THR A 140 2.16 -0.75 4.27
CA THR A 140 1.81 0.57 4.78
C THR A 140 0.40 0.96 4.34
N PHE A 141 -0.01 0.67 3.10
CA PHE A 141 -1.36 0.98 2.64
C PHE A 141 -2.45 0.19 3.38
N ARG A 142 -2.19 -1.06 3.78
CA ARG A 142 -3.11 -1.79 4.66
C ARG A 142 -3.37 -1.03 5.98
N GLN A 143 -2.34 -0.42 6.55
CA GLN A 143 -2.50 0.43 7.74
C GLN A 143 -3.29 1.71 7.46
N VAL A 144 -3.21 2.26 6.23
CA VAL A 144 -4.08 3.38 5.78
C VAL A 144 -5.55 2.99 5.90
N LEU A 145 -5.92 1.81 5.39
CA LEU A 145 -7.29 1.31 5.45
C LEU A 145 -7.76 1.05 6.89
N GLU A 146 -6.89 0.50 7.74
CA GLU A 146 -7.19 0.29 9.16
C GLU A 146 -7.40 1.62 9.88
N ALA A 147 -6.54 2.61 9.65
CA ALA A 147 -6.68 3.94 10.23
C ALA A 147 -7.97 4.64 9.77
N LEU A 148 -8.28 4.60 8.47
CA LEU A 148 -9.55 5.12 7.95
C LEU A 148 -10.75 4.43 8.61
N SER A 149 -10.69 3.10 8.72
CA SER A 149 -11.74 2.30 9.37
C SER A 149 -11.94 2.69 10.82
N MET A 150 -10.85 2.83 11.57
CA MET A 150 -10.88 3.28 12.95
C MET A 150 -11.41 4.71 13.08
N ALA A 151 -11.06 5.62 12.17
CA ALA A 151 -11.60 6.97 12.17
C ALA A 151 -13.14 6.96 12.06
N MET A 152 -13.66 6.22 11.09
CA MET A 152 -15.11 6.12 10.87
C MET A 152 -15.82 5.41 12.02
N LEU A 153 -15.28 4.29 12.51
CA LEU A 153 -15.87 3.54 13.62
C LEU A 153 -15.87 4.33 14.94
N CYS A 154 -14.80 5.07 15.24
CA CYS A 154 -14.71 5.92 16.42
C CYS A 154 -15.62 7.15 16.34
N SER A 155 -15.89 7.65 15.12
CA SER A 155 -16.78 8.82 14.93
C SER A 155 -18.23 8.52 15.28
N ASP A 156 -18.64 7.26 15.16
CA ASP A 156 -20.01 6.84 15.40
C ASP A 156 -20.30 6.71 16.90
N ARG A 157 -21.06 7.67 17.44
CA ARG A 157 -21.46 7.71 18.84
C ARG A 157 -22.33 6.53 19.30
N GLN A 158 -22.95 5.79 18.37
CA GLN A 158 -23.71 4.58 18.70
C GLN A 158 -22.82 3.35 18.87
N LEU A 159 -21.54 3.44 18.48
CA LEU A 159 -20.57 2.37 18.64
C LEU A 159 -19.70 2.60 19.88
N GLN A 160 -19.33 1.50 20.54
CA GLN A 160 -18.44 1.55 21.71
C GLN A 160 -16.96 1.62 21.33
N VAL A 161 -16.61 1.57 20.03
CA VAL A 161 -15.21 1.47 19.54
C VAL A 161 -14.30 2.55 20.11
N ALA A 162 -14.74 3.81 20.12
CA ALA A 162 -13.95 4.89 20.70
C ALA A 162 -13.67 4.66 22.19
N ARG A 163 -14.69 4.21 22.94
CA ARG A 163 -14.59 3.92 24.39
C ARG A 163 -13.65 2.76 24.65
N ASP A 164 -13.84 1.66 23.94
CA ASP A 164 -13.05 0.44 24.09
C ASP A 164 -11.58 0.73 23.78
N TYR A 165 -11.31 1.43 22.67
CA TYR A 165 -9.95 1.83 22.29
C TYR A 165 -9.30 2.77 23.32
N SER A 166 -10.02 3.78 23.81
CA SER A 166 -9.47 4.75 24.78
C SER A 166 -9.09 4.15 26.14
N LYS A 167 -9.72 3.04 26.51
CA LYS A 167 -9.45 2.34 27.77
C LYS A 167 -8.28 1.36 27.64
N TYR A 168 -7.57 1.35 26.51
CA TYR A 168 -6.60 0.31 26.16
C TYR A 168 -7.18 -1.10 26.30
N GLN A 169 -8.50 -1.27 26.11
CA GLN A 169 -9.07 -2.60 25.97
C GLN A 169 -8.68 -3.14 24.60
N ASP A 170 -8.56 -4.47 24.47
CA ASP A 170 -8.10 -5.20 23.28
C ASP A 170 -9.04 -5.03 22.06
N TYR A 171 -9.30 -3.80 21.62
CA TYR A 171 -10.00 -3.56 20.38
C TYR A 171 -9.07 -3.93 19.23
N SER A 172 -9.29 -5.14 18.72
CA SER A 172 -8.54 -5.64 17.58
C SER A 172 -8.81 -4.82 16.32
N THR A 173 -7.85 -3.97 15.96
CA THR A 173 -7.82 -3.18 14.72
C THR A 173 -7.82 -4.06 13.47
N ASN A 174 -7.39 -5.32 13.58
CA ASN A 174 -7.39 -6.31 12.49
C ASN A 174 -8.79 -6.54 11.90
N SER A 175 -9.85 -6.35 12.70
CA SER A 175 -11.25 -6.48 12.26
C SER A 175 -11.89 -5.18 11.76
N ALA A 176 -11.19 -4.04 11.88
CA ALA A 176 -11.75 -2.72 11.65
C ALA A 176 -12.26 -2.55 10.21
N VAL A 177 -11.51 -3.04 9.22
CA VAL A 177 -11.89 -2.94 7.81
C VAL A 177 -13.15 -3.75 7.49
N GLY A 178 -13.28 -4.95 8.05
CA GLY A 178 -14.50 -5.76 7.91
C GLY A 178 -15.71 -5.05 8.52
N LYS A 179 -15.56 -4.56 9.75
CA LYS A 179 -16.61 -3.81 10.47
C LYS A 179 -16.98 -2.51 9.75
N LEU A 180 -16.03 -1.80 9.15
CA LEU A 180 -16.29 -0.62 8.31
C LEU A 180 -17.29 -0.98 7.21
N PHE A 181 -17.01 -2.04 6.45
CA PHE A 181 -17.86 -2.44 5.33
C PHE A 181 -19.28 -2.88 5.75
N GLU A 182 -19.43 -3.46 6.94
CA GLU A 182 -20.75 -3.77 7.51
C GLU A 182 -21.56 -2.51 7.83
N LYS A 183 -20.89 -1.38 8.12
CA LYS A 183 -21.54 -0.12 8.54
C LYS A 183 -21.71 0.91 7.41
N CYS A 184 -21.00 0.78 6.28
CA CYS A 184 -21.06 1.75 5.18
C CYS A 184 -22.49 2.11 4.74
N SER A 185 -23.39 1.12 4.66
CA SER A 185 -24.80 1.34 4.29
C SER A 185 -25.53 2.23 5.33
N ARG A 186 -25.31 1.99 6.63
CA ARG A 186 -25.90 2.78 7.71
C ARG A 186 -25.43 4.24 7.66
N TRP A 187 -24.17 4.47 7.29
CA TRP A 187 -23.61 5.81 7.16
C TRP A 187 -24.01 6.53 5.86
N GLY A 188 -24.77 5.87 4.98
CA GLY A 188 -25.20 6.45 3.71
C GLY A 188 -24.06 6.63 2.71
N MET A 189 -22.97 5.88 2.84
CA MET A 189 -21.88 5.92 1.87
C MET A 189 -22.37 5.40 0.51
N ASN A 190 -22.07 6.15 -0.55
CA ASN A 190 -22.44 5.72 -1.90
C ASN A 190 -21.65 4.47 -2.32
N ARG A 191 -22.19 3.74 -3.31
CA ARG A 191 -21.62 2.48 -3.78
C ARG A 191 -20.21 2.65 -4.36
N ASP A 192 -19.95 3.78 -5.00
CA ASP A 192 -18.66 4.05 -5.67
C ASP A 192 -17.54 4.19 -4.63
N THR A 193 -17.80 4.91 -3.53
CA THR A 193 -16.86 5.08 -2.43
C THR A 193 -16.54 3.73 -1.78
N VAL A 194 -17.57 2.92 -1.53
CA VAL A 194 -17.38 1.56 -0.99
C VAL A 194 -16.61 0.69 -1.97
N GLY A 195 -16.88 0.82 -3.28
CA GLY A 195 -16.15 0.14 -4.34
C GLY A 195 -14.66 0.46 -4.34
N ILE A 196 -14.31 1.75 -4.25
CA ILE A 196 -12.91 2.22 -4.16
C ILE A 196 -12.21 1.62 -2.94
N MET A 197 -12.85 1.67 -1.76
CA MET A 197 -12.27 1.09 -0.53
C MET A 197 -12.05 -0.43 -0.65
N ARG A 198 -13.01 -1.16 -1.25
CA ARG A 198 -12.90 -2.60 -1.47
C ARG A 198 -11.83 -2.96 -2.48
N GLU A 199 -11.70 -2.19 -3.55
CA GLU A 199 -10.62 -2.40 -4.51
C GLU A 199 -9.26 -2.17 -3.84
N ALA A 200 -9.14 -1.12 -3.05
CA ALA A 200 -7.90 -0.82 -2.33
C ALA A 200 -7.54 -1.94 -1.34
N GLU A 201 -8.51 -2.41 -0.56
CA GLU A 201 -8.34 -3.56 0.34
C GLU A 201 -7.88 -4.80 -0.42
N LYS A 202 -8.58 -5.17 -1.49
CA LYS A 202 -8.26 -6.35 -2.29
C LYS A 202 -6.89 -6.27 -2.95
N LEU A 203 -6.51 -5.10 -3.48
CA LEU A 203 -5.22 -4.92 -4.14
C LEU A 203 -4.09 -5.05 -3.13
N TYR A 204 -4.15 -4.28 -2.05
CA TYR A 204 -3.03 -4.13 -1.13
C TYR A 204 -2.90 -5.27 -0.13
N HIS A 205 -3.99 -5.96 0.19
CA HIS A 205 -3.95 -7.20 0.98
C HIS A 205 -3.03 -8.26 0.35
N ARG A 206 -2.87 -8.27 -0.97
CA ARG A 206 -1.97 -9.21 -1.68
C ARG A 206 -0.49 -9.01 -1.34
N PHE A 207 -0.11 -7.84 -0.85
CA PHE A 207 1.27 -7.54 -0.44
C PHE A 207 1.51 -7.75 1.06
N SER A 208 0.44 -7.92 1.85
CA SER A 208 0.46 -8.09 3.32
C SER A 208 0.85 -9.47 3.80
N HIS A 209 0.93 -10.44 2.89
CA HIS A 209 1.29 -11.82 3.19
C HIS A 209 2.29 -12.31 2.15
N ILE A 210 3.17 -13.24 2.57
CA ILE A 210 4.06 -13.91 1.62
C ILE A 210 3.21 -14.68 0.60
N GLY A 211 3.43 -14.41 -0.68
CA GLY A 211 2.70 -14.99 -1.78
C GLY A 211 3.12 -14.39 -3.12
N ARG A 212 2.41 -14.73 -4.19
CA ARG A 212 2.86 -14.41 -5.56
C ARG A 212 3.10 -12.92 -5.81
N ALA A 213 2.33 -12.03 -5.18
CA ALA A 213 2.51 -10.58 -5.37
C ALA A 213 3.74 -10.05 -4.61
N SER A 214 3.99 -10.53 -3.39
CA SER A 214 5.21 -10.18 -2.64
C SER A 214 6.44 -10.82 -3.28
N ASP A 215 6.33 -12.05 -3.80
CA ASP A 215 7.40 -12.70 -4.55
C ASP A 215 7.71 -11.88 -5.81
N ALA A 216 6.69 -11.60 -6.62
CA ALA A 216 6.84 -10.77 -7.82
C ALA A 216 7.40 -9.38 -7.51
N ALA A 217 7.19 -8.81 -6.32
CA ALA A 217 7.79 -7.55 -5.92
C ALA A 217 9.34 -7.61 -5.84
N MET A 218 9.91 -8.80 -5.58
CA MET A 218 11.36 -9.02 -5.49
C MET A 218 12.01 -9.33 -6.83
N TYR A 219 11.26 -9.80 -7.83
CA TYR A 219 11.83 -10.14 -9.15
C TYR A 219 11.70 -8.99 -10.14
N ARG A 220 12.74 -8.75 -10.92
CA ARG A 220 12.64 -8.09 -12.23
C ARG A 220 12.36 -9.15 -13.28
N LEU A 221 11.20 -9.07 -13.92
CA LEU A 221 10.72 -9.97 -14.96
C LEU A 221 11.51 -9.81 -16.26
N SER A 222 12.05 -8.63 -16.56
CA SER A 222 12.80 -8.39 -17.79
C SER A 222 14.06 -9.27 -17.91
N ASP A 223 14.69 -9.62 -16.79
CA ASP A 223 15.92 -10.42 -16.76
C ASP A 223 15.99 -11.47 -15.64
N SER A 224 14.88 -11.73 -14.94
CA SER A 224 14.79 -12.68 -13.82
C SER A 224 15.70 -12.38 -12.63
N THR A 225 16.20 -11.15 -12.49
CA THR A 225 17.03 -10.74 -11.35
C THR A 225 16.20 -10.61 -10.06
N VAL A 226 16.73 -11.11 -8.94
CA VAL A 226 16.14 -10.94 -7.61
C VAL A 226 16.76 -9.73 -6.93
N PHE A 227 15.91 -8.86 -6.39
CA PHE A 227 16.27 -7.67 -5.62
C PHE A 227 15.85 -7.85 -4.16
N ALA A 228 16.77 -7.54 -3.25
CA ALA A 228 16.49 -7.51 -1.82
C ALA A 228 15.70 -6.26 -1.40
N GLY A 229 15.84 -5.15 -2.14
CA GLY A 229 14.99 -3.97 -1.94
C GLY A 229 14.60 -3.27 -3.23
N ALA A 230 15.00 -2.01 -3.40
CA ALA A 230 14.40 -1.12 -4.41
C ALA A 230 14.59 -1.65 -5.84
N ASN A 231 13.50 -1.76 -6.61
CA ASN A 231 13.60 -2.05 -8.04
C ASN A 231 12.52 -1.34 -8.86
N PHE A 232 12.86 -1.07 -10.11
CA PHE A 232 11.94 -0.68 -11.17
C PHE A 232 12.10 -1.64 -12.34
N ASP A 233 10.99 -2.11 -12.87
CA ASP A 233 10.93 -3.02 -14.01
C ASP A 233 9.99 -2.45 -15.07
N ASP A 234 10.55 -2.19 -16.26
CA ASP A 234 9.82 -1.63 -17.40
C ASP A 234 9.07 -2.69 -18.22
N HIS A 235 9.10 -3.95 -17.79
CA HIS A 235 8.28 -5.00 -18.38
C HIS A 235 6.77 -4.68 -18.25
N ASP A 236 6.00 -4.86 -19.33
CA ASP A 236 4.57 -4.48 -19.42
C ASP A 236 3.73 -4.91 -18.22
N LEU A 237 3.82 -6.18 -17.80
CA LEU A 237 3.11 -6.72 -16.63
C LEU A 237 3.41 -5.98 -15.31
N LYS A 238 4.62 -5.44 -15.15
CA LYS A 238 5.02 -4.66 -13.98
C LYS A 238 4.49 -3.24 -14.06
N LEU A 239 4.59 -2.63 -15.24
CA LEU A 239 3.98 -1.32 -15.48
C LEU A 239 2.47 -1.33 -15.25
N GLU A 240 1.75 -2.37 -15.70
CA GLU A 240 0.32 -2.54 -15.41
C GLU A 240 0.02 -2.64 -13.90
N LEU A 241 0.87 -3.36 -13.16
CA LEU A 241 0.73 -3.46 -11.71
C LEU A 241 0.98 -2.10 -11.04
N TYR A 242 2.04 -1.41 -11.43
CA TYR A 242 2.38 -0.10 -10.89
C TYR A 242 1.27 0.92 -11.18
N ASP A 243 0.79 1.00 -12.42
CA ASP A 243 -0.32 1.87 -12.81
C ASP A 243 -1.55 1.58 -11.94
N ARG A 244 -1.94 0.31 -11.82
CA ARG A 244 -3.06 -0.07 -10.97
C ARG A 244 -2.87 0.37 -9.52
N MET A 245 -1.67 0.25 -8.96
CA MET A 245 -1.38 0.74 -7.60
C MET A 245 -1.54 2.25 -7.50
N TYR A 246 -1.00 3.03 -8.46
CA TYR A 246 -1.18 4.48 -8.48
C TYR A 246 -2.63 4.92 -8.69
N GLN A 247 -3.39 4.26 -9.56
CA GLN A 247 -4.82 4.57 -9.74
C GLN A 247 -5.60 4.31 -8.46
N VAL A 248 -5.32 3.22 -7.74
CA VAL A 248 -5.96 2.94 -6.46
C VAL A 248 -5.59 3.98 -5.40
N LEU A 249 -4.32 4.39 -5.30
CA LEU A 249 -3.89 5.48 -4.40
C LEU A 249 -4.69 6.76 -4.69
N LEU A 250 -4.73 7.17 -5.96
CA LEU A 250 -5.44 8.37 -6.40
C LEU A 250 -6.94 8.32 -6.11
N ASN A 251 -7.59 7.22 -6.49
CA ASN A 251 -9.02 7.02 -6.24
C ASN A 251 -9.31 7.03 -4.74
N PHE A 252 -8.44 6.43 -3.93
CA PHE A 252 -8.57 6.43 -2.48
C PHE A 252 -8.41 7.83 -1.87
N THR A 253 -7.52 8.67 -2.40
CA THR A 253 -7.46 10.08 -1.98
C THR A 253 -8.74 10.83 -2.35
N GLY A 254 -9.33 10.52 -3.51
CA GLY A 254 -10.57 11.12 -3.98
C GLY A 254 -11.78 10.91 -3.05
N ILE A 255 -11.76 9.87 -2.20
CA ILE A 255 -12.85 9.60 -1.25
C ILE A 255 -12.66 10.26 0.12
N CYS A 256 -11.50 10.89 0.38
CA CYS A 256 -11.22 11.49 1.68
C CYS A 256 -12.28 12.51 2.10
N GLN A 257 -12.77 13.35 1.17
CA GLN A 257 -13.81 14.33 1.47
C GLN A 257 -15.12 13.66 1.92
N THR A 258 -15.61 12.66 1.18
CA THR A 258 -16.79 11.89 1.55
C THR A 258 -16.64 11.26 2.94
N VAL A 259 -15.45 10.75 3.26
CA VAL A 259 -15.16 10.17 4.57
C VAL A 259 -15.18 11.24 5.67
N PHE A 260 -14.61 12.42 5.42
CA PHE A 260 -14.70 13.55 6.36
C PHE A 260 -16.15 13.95 6.63
N ASP A 261 -16.99 14.02 5.61
CA ASP A 261 -18.40 14.38 5.76
C ASP A 261 -19.15 13.36 6.63
N VAL A 262 -18.86 12.07 6.45
CA VAL A 262 -19.42 11.01 7.31
C VAL A 262 -18.92 11.15 8.75
N ILE A 263 -17.63 11.40 8.97
CA ILE A 263 -17.06 11.58 10.31
C ILE A 263 -17.71 12.79 11.00
N ARG A 264 -17.85 13.93 10.31
CA ARG A 264 -18.49 15.15 10.82
C ARG A 264 -19.92 14.87 11.28
N LYS A 265 -20.70 14.21 10.43
CA LYS A 265 -22.08 13.84 10.70
C LYS A 265 -22.19 12.90 11.91
N ASN A 266 -21.39 11.83 11.93
CA ASN A 266 -21.40 10.84 13.01
C ASN A 266 -20.99 11.44 14.36
N ALA A 267 -19.99 12.32 14.34
CA ALA A 267 -19.50 13.03 15.52
C ALA A 267 -20.40 14.22 15.92
N GLY A 268 -21.50 14.47 15.19
CA GLY A 268 -22.46 15.55 15.47
C GLY A 268 -21.81 16.93 15.53
N ILE A 269 -20.78 17.16 14.71
CA ILE A 269 -20.03 18.43 14.67
C ILE A 269 -20.88 19.54 14.07
N ASP A 270 -21.80 19.21 13.17
CA ASP A 270 -22.75 20.16 12.60
C ASP A 270 -23.92 20.49 13.56
N SER A 271 -23.89 20.01 14.80
CA SER A 271 -24.91 20.34 15.80
C SER A 271 -24.70 21.74 16.40
N PRO A 272 -25.77 22.39 16.92
CA PRO A 272 -25.69 23.74 17.52
C PRO A 272 -24.65 23.89 18.63
N ARG A 273 -24.19 22.78 19.21
CA ARG A 273 -23.18 22.73 20.26
C ARG A 273 -21.79 23.20 19.79
N TYR A 274 -21.51 23.13 18.49
CA TYR A 274 -20.19 23.43 17.92
C TYR A 274 -20.23 24.53 16.84
N SER A 275 -21.41 25.02 16.45
CA SER A 275 -21.55 26.23 15.64
C SER A 275 -21.31 27.47 16.51
N ARG A 276 -20.13 28.07 16.39
CA ARG A 276 -19.83 29.42 16.90
C ARG A 276 -20.16 30.47 15.86
#